data_AF-A0A3S1AD28-F1
#
_entry.id   AF-A0A3S1AD28-F1
#
_cell.length_a   1.000
_cell.length_b   1.000
_cell.length_c   1.000
_cell.angle_alpha   90.00
_cell.angle_beta   90.00
_cell.angle_gamma   90.00
#
_symmetry.space_group_name_H-M   'P 1'
#
loop_
_entity.id
_entity.type
_entity.pdbx_description
1 polymer ?
#
loop_
_entity_poly.entity_id
_entity_poly.type
_entity_poly.pdbx_seq_one_letter_code
_entity_poly.pdbx_strand_id
1 'polypeptide(L)'
;MSTELTYSTTLKVKKNCCDLTWIAWYLNTPLDTCYTWNQKRGRQVPENIIKMMSESVHQFPPLAAEGFGCVEEINVTSPKFSNDLIPYRIKTLNQSIINSNNRTLYKNITLHRYSNLID
;
A
#
# COMPACT_ATOMS: atom_id res chain seq x y z
N MET A 1 12.90 -53.63 -23.77
CA MET A 1 13.46 -53.45 -22.42
C MET A 1 14.32 -52.20 -22.47
N SER A 2 14.13 -51.29 -21.49
CA SER A 2 14.94 -50.09 -21.21
C SER A 2 14.65 -48.85 -22.09
N THR A 3 13.73 -47.96 -21.73
CA THR A 3 13.70 -46.91 -20.67
C THR A 3 14.06 -45.51 -21.21
N GLU A 4 13.15 -44.58 -20.96
CA GLU A 4 13.13 -43.15 -21.25
C GLU A 4 14.36 -42.40 -20.71
N LEU A 5 14.59 -41.17 -21.21
CA LEU A 5 14.57 -39.96 -20.38
C LEU A 5 14.60 -38.70 -21.26
N THR A 6 13.45 -38.06 -21.35
CA THR A 6 13.21 -36.69 -21.81
C THR A 6 13.90 -35.68 -20.90
N TYR A 7 14.78 -34.86 -21.46
CA TYR A 7 15.30 -33.67 -20.78
C TYR A 7 14.44 -32.45 -21.15
N SER A 8 13.37 -32.23 -20.40
CA SER A 8 12.67 -30.94 -20.39
C SER A 8 13.35 -30.02 -19.38
N THR A 9 14.30 -29.21 -19.84
CA THR A 9 14.90 -28.16 -19.02
C THR A 9 13.84 -27.07 -18.76
N THR A 10 13.18 -27.14 -17.61
CA THR A 10 12.38 -26.02 -17.10
C THR A 10 13.30 -24.83 -16.84
N LEU A 11 13.20 -23.81 -17.69
CA LEU A 11 13.74 -22.49 -17.45
C LEU A 11 13.06 -21.91 -16.19
N LYS A 12 13.74 -22.00 -15.04
CA LYS A 12 13.37 -21.21 -13.86
C LYS A 12 13.65 -19.75 -14.19
N VAL A 13 12.61 -19.03 -14.62
CA VAL A 13 12.62 -17.57 -14.67
C VAL A 13 12.89 -17.09 -13.25
N LYS A 14 14.12 -16.68 -12.99
CA LYS A 14 14.50 -16.05 -11.73
C LYS A 14 13.80 -14.69 -11.74
N LYS A 15 12.63 -14.62 -11.09
CA LYS A 15 11.92 -13.36 -10.87
C LYS A 15 12.82 -12.52 -9.96
N ASN A 16 13.74 -11.76 -10.56
CA ASN A 16 14.33 -10.60 -9.90
C ASN A 16 13.23 -9.53 -9.81
N CYS A 17 12.19 -9.84 -9.04
CA CYS A 17 11.31 -8.81 -8.52
C CYS A 17 12.14 -8.18 -7.42
N CYS A 18 12.65 -6.97 -7.63
CA CYS A 18 12.83 -6.12 -6.46
C CYS A 18 11.51 -6.19 -5.70
N ASP A 19 11.51 -6.62 -4.44
CA ASP A 19 10.30 -6.67 -3.61
C ASP A 19 9.84 -5.23 -3.37
N LEU A 20 9.20 -4.66 -4.38
CA LEU A 20 8.72 -3.29 -4.40
C LEU A 20 7.53 -3.24 -3.46
N THR A 21 7.75 -2.59 -2.33
CA THR A 21 6.71 -2.42 -1.32
C THR A 21 6.02 -1.08 -1.55
N TRP A 22 4.70 -1.11 -1.77
CA TRP A 22 3.89 0.09 -1.94
C TRP A 22 3.39 0.60 -0.58
N ILE A 23 3.37 1.93 -0.42
CA ILE A 23 2.80 2.60 0.74
C ILE A 23 1.58 3.38 0.26
N ALA A 24 0.44 3.19 0.91
CA ALA A 24 -0.74 4.01 0.66
C ALA A 24 -0.71 5.25 1.57
N TRP A 25 -0.63 6.43 0.95
CA TRP A 25 -0.81 7.71 1.63
C TRP A 25 -2.28 8.13 1.55
N TYR A 26 -3.01 7.88 2.63
CA TYR A 26 -4.44 8.13 2.68
C TYR A 26 -4.72 9.53 3.24
N LEU A 27 -5.11 10.46 2.38
CA LEU A 27 -5.47 11.82 2.79
C LEU A 27 -6.91 11.86 3.32
N ASN A 28 -7.07 11.87 4.64
CA ASN A 28 -8.37 12.11 5.28
C ASN A 28 -8.56 13.61 5.52
N THR A 29 -9.11 14.29 4.51
CA THR A 29 -9.33 15.74 4.51
C THR A 29 -10.82 16.05 4.61
N PRO A 30 -11.25 16.97 5.51
CA PRO A 30 -12.65 17.37 5.61
C PRO A 30 -13.19 17.92 4.28
N LEU A 31 -14.42 17.54 3.94
CA LEU A 31 -15.05 17.89 2.66
C LEU A 31 -15.10 19.41 2.40
N ASP A 32 -15.41 20.20 3.43
CA ASP A 32 -15.45 21.67 3.34
C ASP A 32 -14.09 22.27 2.99
N THR A 33 -13.01 21.65 3.48
CA THR A 33 -11.64 22.03 3.13
C THR A 33 -11.36 21.74 1.66
N CYS A 34 -11.79 20.57 1.18
CA CYS A 34 -11.66 20.20 -0.24
C CYS A 34 -12.38 21.20 -1.15
N TYR A 35 -13.59 21.65 -0.81
CA TYR A 35 -14.29 22.70 -1.57
C TYR A 35 -13.53 24.04 -1.55
N THR A 36 -13.13 24.49 -0.37
CA THR A 36 -12.40 25.75 -0.19
C THR A 36 -11.10 25.75 -1.00
N TRP A 37 -10.38 24.63 -1.02
CA TRP A 37 -9.15 24.50 -1.79
C TRP A 37 -9.42 24.45 -3.29
N ASN A 38 -10.44 23.71 -3.71
CA ASN A 38 -10.83 23.61 -5.12
C ASN A 38 -11.15 24.98 -5.72
N GLN A 39 -11.85 25.85 -4.99
CA GLN A 39 -12.16 27.22 -5.44
C GLN A 39 -10.90 28.06 -5.71
N LYS A 40 -9.81 27.80 -4.98
CA LYS A 40 -8.52 28.52 -5.11
C LYS A 40 -7.59 27.95 -6.18
N ARG A 41 -7.95 26.83 -6.83
CA ARG A 41 -7.11 26.18 -7.86
C ARG A 41 -7.40 26.73 -9.24
N GLY A 42 -6.37 26.84 -10.08
CA GLY A 42 -6.53 27.24 -11.49
C GLY A 42 -7.36 26.26 -12.32
N ARG A 43 -7.37 24.97 -11.96
CA ARG A 43 -8.31 23.97 -12.50
C ARG A 43 -9.26 23.53 -11.40
N GLN A 44 -10.54 23.85 -11.59
CA GLN A 44 -11.62 23.48 -10.67
C GLN A 44 -12.23 22.13 -11.08
N VAL A 45 -12.65 21.38 -10.08
CA VAL A 45 -13.44 20.15 -10.23
C VAL A 45 -14.88 20.44 -9.76
N PRO A 46 -15.92 19.95 -10.45
CA PRO A 46 -17.30 20.11 -9.98
C PRO A 46 -17.51 19.57 -8.56
N GLU A 47 -18.31 20.26 -7.76
CA GLU A 47 -18.51 19.91 -6.34
C GLU A 47 -19.08 18.51 -6.15
N ASN A 48 -20.00 18.08 -7.01
CA ASN A 48 -20.57 16.73 -6.97
C ASN A 48 -19.51 15.63 -7.10
N ILE A 49 -18.46 15.87 -7.90
CA ILE A 49 -17.35 14.92 -8.06
C ILE A 49 -16.51 14.84 -6.78
N ILE A 50 -16.25 15.98 -6.13
CA ILE A 50 -15.53 16.03 -4.86
C ILE A 50 -16.31 15.29 -3.77
N LYS A 51 -17.62 15.52 -3.70
CA LYS A 51 -18.54 14.83 -2.78
C LYS A 51 -18.51 13.31 -3.00
N MET A 52 -18.75 12.87 -4.24
CA MET A 52 -18.74 11.44 -4.60
C MET A 52 -17.40 10.78 -4.28
N MET A 53 -16.28 11.44 -4.56
CA MET A 53 -14.96 10.92 -4.23
C MET A 53 -14.78 10.81 -2.71
N SER A 54 -15.20 11.82 -1.95
CA SER A 54 -15.13 11.79 -0.49
C SER A 54 -15.95 10.63 0.08
N GLU A 55 -17.19 10.44 -0.39
CA GLU A 55 -18.05 9.32 0.02
C GLU A 55 -17.42 7.97 -0.34
N SER A 56 -16.89 7.81 -1.56
CA SER A 56 -16.22 6.58 -2.00
C SER A 56 -15.03 6.23 -1.12
N VAL A 57 -14.21 7.22 -0.77
CA VAL A 57 -13.02 7.01 0.05
C VAL A 57 -13.37 6.67 1.50
N HIS A 58 -14.45 7.24 2.06
CA HIS A 58 -14.94 6.84 3.37
C HIS A 58 -15.57 5.45 3.38
N GLN A 59 -16.26 5.06 2.30
CA GLN A 59 -16.89 3.75 2.17
C GLN A 59 -15.87 2.64 1.92
N PHE A 60 -14.81 2.95 1.17
CA PHE A 60 -13.75 2.03 0.78
C PHE A 60 -12.38 2.62 1.17
N PRO A 61 -12.07 2.70 2.48
CA PRO A 61 -10.77 3.17 2.92
C PRO A 61 -9.69 2.19 2.44
N PRO A 62 -8.49 2.69 2.08
CA PRO A 62 -7.40 1.81 1.65
C PRO A 62 -7.01 0.86 2.77
N LEU A 63 -6.76 -0.40 2.40
CA LEU A 63 -6.43 -1.46 3.35
C LEU A 63 -5.08 -2.09 3.00
N ALA A 64 -4.30 -2.48 4.01
CA ALA A 64 -3.04 -3.19 3.77
C ALA A 64 -3.25 -4.49 2.94
N ALA A 65 -4.42 -5.13 3.09
CA ALA A 65 -4.81 -6.32 2.33
C ALA A 65 -4.92 -6.10 0.80
N GLU A 66 -4.93 -4.85 0.33
CA GLU A 66 -4.91 -4.51 -1.11
C GLU A 66 -3.52 -4.67 -1.74
N GLY A 67 -2.50 -5.02 -0.96
CA GLY A 67 -1.11 -5.20 -1.42
C GLY A 67 -0.18 -4.06 -1.00
N PHE A 68 -0.62 -3.18 -0.10
CA PHE A 68 0.24 -2.17 0.50
C PHE A 68 1.03 -2.77 1.67
N GLY A 69 2.33 -2.46 1.75
CA GLY A 69 3.12 -2.80 2.94
C GLY A 69 2.66 -2.06 4.19
N CYS A 70 2.07 -0.87 4.01
CA CYS A 70 1.35 -0.14 5.05
C CYS A 70 0.40 0.91 4.44
N VAL A 71 -0.59 1.30 5.24
CA VAL A 71 -1.51 2.41 4.95
C VAL A 71 -1.28 3.47 6.01
N GLU A 72 -0.91 4.67 5.58
CA GLU A 72 -0.65 5.82 6.46
C GLU A 72 -1.74 6.87 6.22
N GLU A 73 -2.60 7.04 7.22
CA GLU A 73 -3.61 8.10 7.21
C GLU A 73 -2.99 9.44 7.58
N ILE A 74 -3.22 10.45 6.74
CA ILE A 74 -2.73 11.80 6.91
C ILE A 74 -3.91 12.75 6.94
N ASN A 75 -4.01 13.49 8.05
CA ASN A 75 -4.85 14.67 8.14
C ASN A 75 -3.99 15.93 7.94
N VAL A 76 -4.01 16.46 6.72
CA VAL A 76 -3.26 17.67 6.32
C VAL A 76 -3.79 18.97 6.95
N THR A 77 -4.99 18.93 7.54
CA THR A 77 -5.61 20.09 8.22
C THR A 77 -5.28 20.13 9.72
N SER A 78 -4.71 19.05 10.25
CA SER A 78 -4.30 18.99 11.64
C SER A 78 -3.16 19.98 11.91
N PRO A 79 -3.17 20.73 13.04
CA PRO A 79 -2.04 21.58 13.42
C PRO A 79 -0.77 20.79 13.71
N LYS A 80 -0.88 19.46 13.86
CA LYS A 80 0.24 18.54 14.05
C LYS A 80 0.86 18.06 12.72
N PHE A 81 0.24 18.39 11.58
CA PHE A 81 0.78 18.01 10.28
C PHE A 81 2.03 18.83 9.97
N SER A 82 3.12 18.13 9.65
CA SER A 82 4.35 18.73 9.12
C SER A 82 4.73 18.01 7.84
N ASN A 83 5.28 18.75 6.88
CA ASN A 83 5.83 18.18 5.64
C ASN A 83 6.97 17.18 5.91
N ASP A 84 7.62 17.29 7.07
CA ASP A 84 8.70 16.38 7.50
C ASP A 84 8.18 14.99 7.90
N LEU A 85 6.86 14.85 8.11
CA LEU A 85 6.23 13.58 8.45
C LEU A 85 6.48 12.52 7.38
N ILE A 86 6.30 12.86 6.10
CA ILE A 86 6.41 11.89 5.00
C ILE A 86 7.85 11.35 4.88
N PRO A 87 8.91 12.19 4.78
CA PRO A 87 10.28 11.71 4.76
C PRO A 87 10.65 10.87 5.99
N TYR A 88 10.21 11.28 7.18
CA TYR A 88 10.45 10.54 8.42
C TYR A 88 9.78 9.15 8.41
N ARG A 89 8.52 9.08 7.98
CA ARG A 89 7.78 7.82 7.86
C ARG A 89 8.41 6.91 6.80
N ILE A 90 8.79 7.42 5.63
CA ILE A 90 9.51 6.62 4.61
C ILE A 90 10.78 5.96 5.21
N LYS A 91 11.57 6.73 5.97
CA LYS A 91 12.79 6.21 6.60
C LYS A 91 12.51 5.11 7.64
N THR A 92 11.45 5.26 8.44
CA THR A 92 11.11 4.33 9.52
C THR A 92 10.36 3.08 9.04
N LEU A 93 9.56 3.22 7.96
CA LEU A 93 8.75 2.13 7.41
C LEU A 93 9.58 1.01 6.81
N ASN A 94 10.71 1.30 6.17
CA ASN A 94 11.64 0.26 5.71
C ASN A 94 12.01 -0.70 6.84
N GLN A 95 12.31 -0.18 8.02
CA GLN A 95 12.66 -1.00 9.18
C GLN A 95 11.45 -1.76 9.74
N SER A 96 10.27 -1.13 9.74
CA SER A 96 9.02 -1.77 10.23
C SER A 96 8.57 -2.92 9.32
N ILE A 97 8.64 -2.73 8.00
CA ILE A 97 8.34 -3.75 6.99
C ILE A 97 9.31 -4.92 7.11
N ILE A 98 10.62 -4.64 7.20
CA ILE A 98 11.65 -5.66 7.43
C ILE A 98 11.38 -6.42 8.73
N ASN A 99 11.07 -5.71 9.83
CA ASN A 99 10.80 -6.35 11.11
C ASN A 99 9.51 -7.19 11.10
N SER A 100 8.48 -6.77 10.37
CA SER A 100 7.23 -7.53 10.20
C SER A 100 7.46 -8.82 9.40
N ASN A 101 8.19 -8.72 8.28
CA ASN A 101 8.59 -9.87 7.46
C ASN A 101 9.50 -10.82 8.26
N ASN A 102 10.47 -10.29 8.99
CA ASN A 102 11.31 -11.10 9.86
C ASN A 102 10.49 -11.79 10.96
N ARG A 103 9.53 -11.10 11.59
CA ARG A 103 8.67 -11.72 12.61
C ARG A 103 7.82 -12.85 12.06
N THR A 104 7.34 -12.77 10.82
CA THR A 104 6.57 -13.85 10.18
C THR A 104 7.47 -15.01 9.76
N LEU A 105 8.66 -14.72 9.22
CA LEU A 105 9.67 -15.73 8.84
C LEU A 105 10.26 -16.48 10.04
N TYR A 106 10.63 -15.78 11.11
CA TYR A 106 11.27 -16.37 12.30
C TYR A 106 10.27 -17.00 13.29
N LYS A 107 8.96 -16.79 13.10
CA LYS A 107 7.91 -17.44 13.93
C LYS A 107 7.46 -18.81 13.41
N ASN A 108 8.09 -19.37 12.37
CA ASN A 108 7.64 -20.61 11.72
C ASN A 108 6.14 -20.56 11.38
N ILE A 109 5.66 -19.41 10.90
CA ILE A 109 4.26 -19.29 10.48
C ILE A 109 4.15 -20.02 9.15
N THR A 110 3.32 -21.07 9.12
CA THR A 110 3.11 -21.84 7.90
C THR A 110 2.12 -21.06 7.05
N LEU A 111 2.62 -20.38 6.02
CA LEU A 111 1.76 -19.64 5.10
C LEU A 111 1.09 -20.62 4.12
N HIS A 112 -0.17 -20.37 3.80
CA HIS A 112 -0.90 -21.10 2.78
C HIS A 112 -0.18 -21.01 1.43
N ARG A 113 0.01 -22.17 0.79
CA ARG A 113 0.90 -22.38 -0.36
C ARG A 113 0.54 -21.54 -1.61
N TYR A 114 -0.68 -21.02 -1.70
CA TYR A 114 -1.22 -20.34 -2.88
C TYR A 114 -1.48 -18.84 -2.66
N SER A 115 -1.75 -18.43 -1.41
CA SER A 115 -2.16 -17.06 -1.07
C SER A 115 -1.12 -16.30 -0.25
N ASN A 116 -0.10 -16.98 0.28
CA ASN A 116 0.86 -16.42 1.25
C ASN A 116 0.19 -15.74 2.46
N LEU A 117 -1.05 -16.14 2.78
CA LEU A 117 -1.75 -15.76 4.00
C LEU A 117 -1.43 -16.78 5.10
N ILE A 118 -1.59 -16.37 6.36
CA ILE A 118 -1.43 -17.24 7.53
C ILE A 118 -2.56 -18.28 7.52
N ASP A 119 -2.21 -19.56 7.65
CA ASP A 119 -3.15 -20.68 7.88
C ASP A 119 -3.64 -20.67 9.36
#